data_AF-A0A842SMP8-F1
#
_entry.id   AF-A0A842SMP8-F1
#
_cell.length_a   1.000
_cell.length_b   1.000
_cell.length_c   1.000
_cell.angle_alpha   90.00
_cell.angle_beta   90.00
_cell.angle_gamma   90.00
#
_symmetry.space_group_name_H-M   'P 1'
#
loop_
_entity.id
_entity.type
_entity.pdbx_description
1 polymer ?
#
loop_
_entity_poly.entity_id
_entity_poly.type
_entity_poly.pdbx_seq_one_letter_code
_entity_poly.pdbx_strand_id
1 'polypeptide(L)'
;MDSIKSLVEENRIHIKRLMDGALIHLGYYDFDISVTKRKGVDIFDPNTALYALKADTNKPLSNEDISFIRKNLLNSNYKVKRIKHEDNRLILLV
;
A
#
# COMPACT_ATOMS: atom_id res chain seq x y z
N MET A 1 11.23 11.61 -21.36
CA MET A 1 10.09 11.81 -20.44
C MET A 1 9.58 10.47 -19.85
N ASP A 2 10.33 9.37 -19.99
CA ASP A 2 9.93 8.03 -19.54
C ASP A 2 10.31 7.69 -18.09
N SER A 3 11.27 8.42 -17.52
CA SER A 3 11.80 8.19 -16.17
C SER A 3 10.77 8.35 -15.05
N ILE A 4 9.90 9.36 -15.15
CA ILE A 4 8.86 9.63 -14.14
C ILE A 4 7.79 8.53 -14.14
N LYS A 5 7.36 8.06 -15.33
CA LYS A 5 6.39 6.98 -15.45
C LYS A 5 6.95 5.66 -14.92
N SER A 6 8.22 5.37 -15.24
CA SER A 6 8.93 4.19 -14.71
C SER A 6 8.98 4.22 -13.18
N LEU A 7 9.43 5.33 -12.60
CA LEU A 7 9.57 5.44 -11.14
C LEU A 7 8.24 5.34 -10.40
N VAL A 8 7.16 5.92 -10.95
CA VAL A 8 5.82 5.81 -10.37
C VAL A 8 5.31 4.37 -10.37
N GLU A 9 5.61 3.62 -11.43
CA GLU A 9 5.25 2.21 -11.56
C GLU A 9 6.12 1.31 -10.66
N GLU A 10 7.42 1.60 -10.58
CA GLU A 10 8.34 0.94 -9.65
C GLU A 10 7.89 1.11 -8.20
N ASN A 11 7.52 2.33 -7.80
CA ASN A 11 6.95 2.62 -6.48
C ASN A 11 5.65 1.85 -6.25
N ARG A 12 4.77 1.77 -7.26
CA ARG A 12 3.52 0.99 -7.19
C ARG A 12 3.80 -0.48 -6.90
N ILE A 13 4.76 -1.06 -7.62
CA ILE A 13 5.17 -2.47 -7.46
C ILE A 13 5.84 -2.68 -6.10
N HIS A 14 6.67 -1.73 -5.66
CA HIS A 14 7.35 -1.81 -4.37
C HIS A 14 6.36 -1.78 -3.21
N ILE A 15 5.39 -0.85 -3.21
CA ILE A 15 4.32 -0.79 -2.20
C ILE A 15 3.54 -2.12 -2.18
N LYS A 16 3.22 -2.69 -3.35
CA LYS A 16 2.55 -3.99 -3.43
C LYS A 16 3.37 -5.09 -2.76
N ARG A 17 4.69 -5.16 -3.04
CA ARG A 17 5.59 -6.16 -2.46
C ARG A 17 5.75 -6.01 -0.94
N LEU A 18 5.79 -4.77 -0.44
CA LEU A 18 5.85 -4.51 1.01
C LEU A 18 4.57 -5.02 1.70
N MET A 19 3.41 -4.77 1.09
CA MET A 19 2.15 -5.28 1.63
C MET A 19 2.07 -6.81 1.59
N ASP A 20 2.50 -7.40 0.47
CA ASP A 20 2.54 -8.86 0.26
C ASP A 20 3.41 -9.54 1.34
N GLY A 21 4.64 -9.07 1.52
CA GLY A 21 5.54 -9.58 2.55
C GLY A 21 5.03 -9.35 3.98
N ALA A 22 4.37 -8.21 4.23
CA ALA A 22 3.78 -7.93 5.54
C ALA A 22 2.64 -8.91 5.88
N LEU A 23 1.73 -9.17 4.93
CA LEU A 23 0.62 -10.12 5.13
C LEU A 23 1.13 -11.55 5.34
N ILE A 24 2.10 -11.99 4.54
CA ILE A 24 2.72 -13.31 4.69
C ILE A 24 3.38 -13.43 6.07
N HIS A 25 4.11 -12.41 6.51
CA HIS A 25 4.76 -12.39 7.83
C HIS A 25 3.75 -12.49 8.98
N LEU A 26 2.57 -11.89 8.83
CA LEU A 26 1.47 -11.94 9.79
C LEU A 26 0.63 -13.24 9.67
N GLY A 27 0.98 -14.17 8.78
CA GLY A 27 0.31 -15.46 8.62
C GLY A 27 -0.99 -15.41 7.81
N TYR A 28 -1.12 -14.41 6.93
CA TYR A 28 -2.17 -14.36 5.91
C TYR A 28 -1.58 -14.87 4.60
N TYR A 29 -2.15 -15.92 4.03
CA TYR A 29 -1.64 -16.57 2.80
C TYR A 29 -2.64 -16.55 1.64
N ASP A 30 -3.91 -16.27 1.93
CA ASP A 30 -4.97 -16.09 0.95
C ASP A 30 -5.44 -14.64 1.03
N PHE A 31 -4.97 -13.85 0.08
CA PHE A 31 -5.24 -12.43 -0.01
C PHE A 31 -5.11 -11.92 -1.45
N ASP A 32 -5.82 -10.84 -1.75
CA ASP A 32 -5.64 -10.06 -2.98
C ASP A 32 -5.16 -8.65 -2.64
N ILE A 33 -4.15 -8.16 -3.37
CA ILE A 33 -3.58 -6.82 -3.17
C ILE A 33 -3.62 -6.06 -4.48
N SER A 34 -4.24 -4.88 -4.45
CA SER A 34 -4.20 -3.92 -5.54
C SER A 34 -3.63 -2.58 -5.08
N VAL A 35 -2.72 -2.03 -5.88
CA VAL A 35 -2.20 -0.68 -5.70
C VAL A 35 -2.56 0.13 -6.92
N THR A 36 -3.34 1.17 -6.71
CA THR A 36 -3.77 2.09 -7.76
C THR A 36 -3.22 3.48 -7.49
N LYS A 37 -2.73 4.12 -8.55
CA LYS A 37 -2.36 5.53 -8.50
C LYS A 37 -3.63 6.39 -8.51
N ARG A 38 -3.72 7.38 -7.63
CA ARG A 38 -4.86 8.30 -7.63
C ARG A 38 -4.74 9.29 -8.79
N LYS A 39 -5.76 9.39 -9.64
CA LYS A 39 -5.84 10.38 -10.73
C LYS A 39 -6.09 11.78 -10.14
N GLY A 40 -5.44 12.82 -10.71
CA GLY A 40 -5.68 14.22 -10.35
C GLY A 40 -4.65 14.87 -9.40
N VAL A 41 -3.56 14.19 -9.08
CA VAL A 41 -2.37 14.86 -8.53
C VAL A 41 -1.45 15.12 -9.72
N ASP A 42 -1.24 16.39 -10.07
CA ASP A 42 -0.25 16.75 -11.10
C ASP A 42 1.13 16.31 -10.62
N ILE A 43 1.67 15.26 -11.24
CA ILE A 43 2.98 14.71 -10.88
C ILE A 43 4.02 15.54 -11.61
N PHE A 44 4.35 16.67 -11.00
CA PHE A 44 5.63 17.33 -11.26
C PHE A 44 6.77 16.63 -10.50
N ASP A 45 6.45 15.89 -9.41
CA ASP A 45 7.40 15.11 -8.61
C ASP A 45 6.87 13.69 -8.31
N PRO A 46 7.52 12.61 -8.81
CA PRO A 46 7.19 11.22 -8.48
C PRO A 46 7.11 10.91 -6.99
N ASN A 47 7.86 11.62 -6.15
CA ASN A 47 7.87 11.42 -4.70
C ASN A 47 6.60 11.93 -4.01
N THR A 48 5.78 12.72 -4.72
CA THR A 48 4.51 13.26 -4.21
C THR A 48 3.30 12.44 -4.65
N ALA A 49 3.50 11.41 -5.48
CA ALA A 49 2.42 10.57 -5.98
C ALA A 49 1.65 9.89 -4.85
N LEU A 50 0.32 9.93 -4.94
CA LEU A 50 -0.58 9.26 -4.00
C LEU A 50 -1.04 7.91 -4.53
N TYR A 51 -0.97 6.90 -3.68
CA TYR A 51 -1.38 5.54 -3.97
C TYR A 51 -2.53 5.11 -3.06
N ALA A 52 -3.54 4.47 -3.64
CA ALA A 52 -4.54 3.72 -2.91
C ALA A 52 -4.14 2.24 -2.94
N LEU A 53 -3.75 1.71 -1.78
CA LEU A 53 -3.48 0.30 -1.55
C LEU A 53 -4.74 -0.34 -0.96
N LYS A 54 -5.22 -1.41 -1.58
CA LYS A 54 -6.31 -2.24 -1.08
C LYS A 54 -5.77 -3.65 -0.87
N ALA A 55 -6.09 -4.22 0.28
CA ALA A 55 -5.87 -5.63 0.57
C ALA A 55 -7.19 -6.25 1.01
N ASP A 56 -7.59 -7.32 0.32
CA ASP A 56 -8.68 -8.20 0.73
C ASP A 56 -8.06 -9.48 1.27
N THR A 57 -8.35 -9.84 2.51
CA THR A 57 -7.81 -11.03 3.19
C THR A 57 -8.90 -12.08 3.41
N ASN A 58 -8.51 -13.30 3.79
CA ASN A 58 -9.46 -14.34 4.16
C ASN A 58 -10.08 -14.17 5.56
N LYS A 59 -9.41 -13.43 6.45
CA LYS A 59 -9.83 -13.14 7.83
C LYS A 59 -9.55 -11.67 8.17
N PRO A 60 -10.25 -11.07 9.14
CA PRO A 60 -10.10 -9.65 9.44
C PRO A 60 -8.72 -9.35 10.04
N LEU A 61 -8.14 -8.22 9.68
CA LEU A 61 -6.86 -7.77 10.23
C LEU A 61 -7.06 -7.19 11.63
N SER A 62 -6.19 -7.54 12.57
CA SER A 62 -6.22 -6.91 13.88
C SER A 62 -5.69 -5.48 13.83
N ASN A 63 -5.97 -4.67 14.86
CA ASN A 63 -5.39 -3.33 14.96
C ASN A 63 -3.85 -3.37 15.06
N GLU A 64 -3.30 -4.44 15.63
CA GLU A 64 -1.85 -4.68 15.75
C GLU A 64 -1.24 -4.98 14.37
N ASP A 65 -1.91 -5.80 13.56
CA ASP A 65 -1.54 -6.09 12.17
C ASP A 65 -1.48 -4.80 11.34
N ILE A 66 -2.52 -3.97 11.44
CA ILE A 66 -2.62 -2.68 10.74
C ILE A 66 -1.51 -1.72 11.19
N SER A 67 -1.20 -1.70 12.50
CA SER A 67 -0.11 -0.89 13.05
C SER A 67 1.26 -1.35 12.52
N PHE A 68 1.48 -2.66 12.46
CA PHE A 68 2.68 -3.25 11.88
C PHE A 68 2.83 -2.87 10.40
N ILE A 69 1.78 -3.04 9.59
CA ILE A 69 1.78 -2.68 8.16
C ILE A 69 2.11 -1.19 7.99
N ARG A 70 1.47 -0.32 8.78
CA ARG A 70 1.73 1.12 8.74
C ARG A 70 3.19 1.45 9.05
N LYS A 71 3.77 0.81 10.06
CA LYS A 71 5.18 1.01 10.43
C LYS A 71 6.13 0.49 9.37
N ASN A 72 5.84 -0.66 8.77
CA ASN A 72 6.62 -1.24 7.67
C ASN A 72 6.67 -0.29 6.47
N LEU A 73 5.52 0.21 6.01
CA LEU A 73 5.44 1.21 4.94
C LEU A 73 6.22 2.48 5.28
N LEU A 74 6.09 2.99 6.51
CA LEU A 74 6.81 4.19 6.95
C LEU A 74 8.33 3.98 6.93
N ASN A 75 8.82 2.82 7.37
CA ASN A 75 10.24 2.48 7.34
C ASN A 75 10.80 2.40 5.90
N SER A 76 9.94 2.14 4.92
CA SER A 76 10.27 2.18 3.49
C SER A 76 9.97 3.53 2.83
N ASN A 77 9.83 4.61 3.62
CA ASN A 77 9.53 5.98 3.19
C ASN A 77 8.13 6.19 2.58
N TYR A 78 7.18 5.31 2.84
CA TYR A 78 5.80 5.43 2.41
C TYR A 78 4.87 5.80 3.57
N LYS A 79 4.45 7.08 3.64
CA LYS A 79 3.62 7.58 4.74
C LYS A 79 2.14 7.30 4.49
N VAL A 80 1.54 6.43 5.30
CA VAL A 80 0.09 6.22 5.30
C VAL A 80 -0.65 7.46 5.83
N LYS A 81 -1.47 8.09 4.99
CA LYS A 81 -2.27 9.30 5.27
C LYS A 81 -3.67 8.98 5.77
N ARG A 82 -4.27 7.88 5.30
CA ARG A 82 -5.61 7.43 5.74
C ARG A 82 -5.67 5.91 5.78
N ILE A 83 -6.44 5.40 6.73
CA ILE A 83 -6.72 3.97 6.93
C ILE A 83 -8.23 3.82 6.96
N LYS A 84 -8.76 2.88 6.18
CA LYS A 84 -10.13 2.40 6.28
C LYS A 84 -10.09 0.88 6.37
N HIS A 85 -10.74 0.32 7.37
CA HIS A 85 -10.79 -1.11 7.60
C HIS A 85 -12.25 -1.54 7.77
N GLU A 86 -12.69 -2.49 6.96
CA GLU A 86 -14.06 -3.04 6.95
C GLU A 86 -13.95 -4.55 6.79
N ASP A 87 -14.29 -5.30 7.83
CA ASP A 87 -14.20 -6.77 7.87
C ASP A 87 -12.83 -7.29 7.41
N ASN A 88 -12.78 -7.94 6.24
CA ASN A 88 -11.57 -8.52 5.68
C ASN A 88 -10.89 -7.60 4.67
N ARG A 89 -11.25 -6.32 4.63
CA ARG A 89 -10.75 -5.35 3.66
C ARG A 89 -10.04 -4.20 4.35
N LEU A 90 -8.77 -4.02 4.00
CA LEU A 90 -7.96 -2.86 4.37
C LEU A 90 -7.75 -1.96 3.15
N ILE A 91 -8.00 -0.66 3.32
CA ILE A 91 -7.70 0.37 2.34
C ILE A 91 -6.79 1.41 2.98
N LEU A 92 -5.59 1.58 2.42
CA LEU A 92 -4.62 2.57 2.83
C LEU A 92 -4.47 3.63 1.72
N LEU A 93 -4.52 4.90 2.12
CA LEU A 93 -4.00 5.98 1.29
C LEU A 93 -2.56 6.24 1.71
N VAL A 94 -1.64 5.98 0.79
CA VAL A 94 -0.19 6.10 0.95
C VAL A 94 0.27 7.32 0.15
#